data_AF-A0AAW2URF3-F1
#
_entry.id   AF-A0AAW2URF3-F1
#
_cell.length_a   1.000
_cell.length_b   1.000
_cell.length_c   1.000
_cell.angle_alpha   90.00
_cell.angle_beta   90.00
_cell.angle_gamma   90.00
#
_symmetry.space_group_name_H-M   'P 1'
#
loop_
_entity.id
_entity.type
_entity.pdbx_description
1 polymer ?
#
loop_
_entity_poly.entity_id
_entity_poly.type
_entity_poly.pdbx_seq_one_letter_code
_entity_poly.pdbx_strand_id
1 'polypeptide(L)'
;MGSLELEGSDEEGIAKRLWNKFKNERALALYSPFVVCLASGALDPNSFLHCISQDVYFLQAFAQAYELAEEYADDEEDKEAIVKLRKRVLKRLRNQDELIRAFVYKSRSLFHVAKIRNMNL
;
A
#
# COMPACT_ATOMS: atom_id res chain seq x y z
N MET A 1 -11.58 29.60 -7.62
CA MET A 1 -10.74 28.49 -8.10
C MET A 1 -11.67 27.40 -8.60
N GLY A 2 -11.36 26.83 -9.76
CA GLY A 2 -12.32 26.28 -10.73
C GLY A 2 -13.25 25.16 -10.24
N SER A 3 -14.48 25.21 -10.75
CA SER A 3 -15.56 24.25 -10.57
C SER A 3 -15.12 22.81 -10.86
N LEU A 4 -15.58 21.89 -10.01
CA LEU A 4 -15.45 20.44 -10.12
C LEU A 4 -16.35 19.90 -11.25
N GLU A 5 -16.14 20.36 -12.49
CA GLU A 5 -16.87 19.79 -13.61
C GLU A 5 -16.15 18.53 -14.08
N LEU A 6 -16.72 17.43 -13.59
CA LEU A 6 -16.46 16.08 -13.98
C LEU A 6 -17.02 15.86 -15.39
N GLU A 7 -16.42 16.46 -16.43
CA GLU A 7 -16.81 16.20 -17.82
C GLU A 7 -16.45 14.76 -18.21
N GLY A 8 -17.48 13.98 -18.49
CA GLY A 8 -17.45 12.64 -19.09
C GLY A 8 -18.89 12.20 -19.26
N SER A 9 -19.24 11.64 -20.42
CA SER A 9 -20.61 11.16 -20.68
C SER A 9 -21.05 10.18 -19.58
N ASP A 10 -22.34 10.18 -19.23
CA ASP A 10 -22.92 9.30 -18.20
C ASP A 10 -22.65 7.79 -18.43
N GLU A 11 -22.27 7.40 -19.65
CA GLU A 11 -21.82 6.03 -19.98
C GLU A 11 -20.44 5.65 -19.41
N GLU A 12 -19.61 6.63 -19.02
CA GLU A 12 -18.29 6.38 -18.45
C GLU A 12 -18.38 6.35 -16.92
N GLY A 13 -18.36 5.15 -16.32
CA GLY A 13 -18.46 4.99 -14.86
C GLY A 13 -17.42 5.83 -14.09
N ILE A 14 -17.82 6.34 -12.91
CA ILE A 14 -17.02 7.27 -12.08
C ILE A 14 -15.59 6.78 -11.86
N ALA A 15 -15.40 5.48 -11.64
CA ALA A 15 -14.08 4.88 -11.49
C ALA A 15 -13.16 5.14 -12.70
N LYS A 16 -13.65 4.93 -13.93
CA LYS A 16 -12.89 5.13 -15.16
C LYS A 16 -12.54 6.61 -15.34
N ARG A 17 -13.48 7.49 -15.03
CA ARG A 17 -13.27 8.95 -15.09
C ARG A 17 -12.20 9.42 -14.11
N LEU A 18 -12.21 8.92 -12.87
CA LEU A 18 -11.17 9.22 -11.88
C LEU A 18 -9.80 8.67 -12.30
N TRP A 19 -9.74 7.45 -12.83
CA TRP A 19 -8.49 6.88 -13.34
C TRP A 19 -7.90 7.68 -14.51
N ASN A 20 -8.75 8.14 -15.43
CA ASN A 20 -8.34 8.99 -16.54
C ASN A 20 -7.87 10.36 -16.08
N LYS A 21 -8.60 10.97 -15.11
CA LYS A 21 -8.28 12.28 -14.56
C LYS A 21 -6.90 12.32 -13.91
N PHE A 22 -6.57 11.32 -13.10
CA PHE A 22 -5.31 11.27 -12.34
C PHE A 22 -4.21 10.41 -13.00
N LYS A 23 -4.28 10.22 -14.32
CA LYS A 23 -3.34 9.36 -15.05
C LYS A 23 -1.88 9.81 -14.92
N ASN A 24 -1.64 11.12 -14.84
CA ASN A 24 -0.30 11.70 -14.74
C ASN A 24 0.27 11.51 -13.33
N GLU A 25 -0.53 11.79 -12.30
CA GLU A 25 -0.20 11.58 -10.89
C GLU A 25 0.04 10.10 -10.61
N ARG A 26 -0.78 9.23 -11.19
CA ARG A 26 -0.57 7.77 -11.16
C ARG A 26 0.77 7.39 -11.77
N ALA A 27 1.13 7.94 -12.94
CA ALA A 27 2.42 7.68 -13.57
C ALA A 27 3.56 8.15 -12.66
N LEU A 28 3.46 9.34 -12.05
CA LEU A 28 4.45 9.84 -11.09
C LEU A 28 4.59 8.94 -9.86
N ALA A 29 3.49 8.42 -9.31
CA ALA A 29 3.52 7.48 -8.20
C ALA A 29 4.21 6.16 -8.60
N LEU A 30 3.87 5.62 -9.76
CA LEU A 30 4.41 4.36 -10.28
C LEU A 30 5.90 4.45 -10.63
N TYR A 31 6.35 5.59 -11.14
CA TYR A 31 7.74 5.84 -11.49
C TYR A 31 8.51 6.63 -10.42
N SER A 32 7.98 6.67 -9.20
CA SER A 32 8.70 7.26 -8.07
C SER A 32 10.00 6.48 -7.82
N PRO A 33 11.07 7.14 -7.32
CA PRO A 33 12.35 6.48 -7.05
C PRO A 33 12.22 5.24 -6.17
N PHE A 34 11.29 5.27 -5.20
CA PHE A 34 10.99 4.12 -4.36
C PHE A 34 10.54 2.90 -5.17
N VAL A 35 9.52 3.07 -6.02
CA VAL A 35 8.93 1.96 -6.80
C VAL A 35 9.91 1.45 -7.86
N VAL A 36 10.65 2.35 -8.52
CA VAL A 36 11.67 1.96 -9.50
C VAL A 36 12.79 1.16 -8.84
N CYS A 37 13.34 1.63 -7.73
CA CYS A 37 14.39 0.91 -7.00
C CYS A 37 13.88 -0.42 -6.40
N LEU A 38 12.61 -0.47 -5.97
CA LEU A 38 11.99 -1.71 -5.50
C LEU A 38 11.91 -2.75 -6.63
N ALA A 39 11.44 -2.33 -7.81
CA ALA A 39 11.32 -3.20 -8.98
C ALA A 39 12.68 -3.65 -9.52
N SER A 40 13.71 -2.80 -9.46
CA SER A 40 15.06 -3.13 -9.92
C SER A 40 15.90 -3.90 -8.89
N GLY A 41 15.38 -4.12 -7.67
CA GLY A 41 16.13 -4.71 -6.57
C GLY A 41 17.26 -3.84 -6.02
N ALA A 42 17.26 -2.53 -6.34
CA ALA A 42 18.26 -1.56 -5.89
C ALA A 42 17.80 -0.73 -4.68
N LEU A 43 16.60 -1.00 -4.14
CA LEU A 43 16.06 -0.26 -3.00
C LEU A 43 16.89 -0.51 -1.74
N ASP A 44 17.25 0.58 -1.07
CA ASP A 44 17.89 0.53 0.24
C ASP A 44 16.98 -0.21 1.26
N PRO A 45 17.50 -1.23 1.97
CA PRO A 45 16.72 -2.01 2.92
C PRO A 45 16.07 -1.19 4.04
N ASN A 46 16.71 -0.09 4.49
CA ASN A 46 16.12 0.76 5.53
C ASN A 46 14.95 1.58 4.98
N SER A 47 15.02 2.01 3.72
CA SER A 47 13.93 2.68 3.01
C SER A 47 12.72 1.75 2.85
N PHE A 48 12.95 0.47 2.54
CA PHE A 48 11.90 -0.55 2.53
C PHE A 48 11.27 -0.71 3.92
N LEU A 49 12.09 -0.91 4.95
CA LEU A 49 11.62 -1.07 6.33
C LEU A 49 10.80 0.15 6.77
N HIS A 50 11.29 1.36 6.51
CA HIS A 50 10.60 2.60 6.85
C HIS A 50 9.23 2.71 6.16
N CYS A 51 9.15 2.42 4.86
CA CYS A 51 7.88 2.41 4.13
C CYS A 51 6.89 1.40 4.73
N ILE A 52 7.34 0.16 4.96
CA ILE A 52 6.49 -0.87 5.57
C ILE A 52 6.14 -0.54 7.03
N SER A 53 7.01 0.14 7.80
CA SER A 53 6.65 0.56 9.15
C SER A 53 5.56 1.64 9.15
N GLN A 54 5.50 2.49 8.11
CA GLN A 54 4.47 3.51 7.98
C GLN A 54 3.12 2.97 7.50
N ASP A 55 3.09 1.86 6.76
CA ASP A 55 1.86 1.20 6.27
C ASP A 55 0.85 0.95 7.39
N VAL A 56 1.31 0.79 8.65
CA VAL A 56 0.44 0.54 9.81
C VAL A 56 -0.59 1.66 10.01
N TYR A 57 -0.19 2.91 9.82
CA TYR A 57 -1.05 4.08 10.02
C TYR A 57 -2.11 4.17 8.92
N PHE A 58 -1.72 3.89 7.68
CA PHE A 58 -2.67 3.84 6.56
C PHE A 58 -3.66 2.69 6.71
N LEU A 59 -3.20 1.51 7.13
CA LEU A 59 -4.08 0.36 7.34
C LEU A 59 -5.04 0.59 8.52
N GLN A 60 -4.62 1.26 9.58
CA GLN A 60 -5.51 1.68 10.66
C GLN A 60 -6.59 2.66 10.16
N ALA A 61 -6.18 3.69 9.40
CA ALA A 61 -7.12 4.65 8.81
C ALA A 61 -8.10 3.97 7.84
N PHE A 62 -7.64 3.03 7.01
CA PHE A 62 -8.54 2.27 6.13
C PHE A 62 -9.51 1.37 6.90
N ALA A 63 -9.07 0.74 7.99
CA ALA A 63 -9.98 -0.07 8.80
C ALA A 63 -11.13 0.77 9.38
N GLN A 64 -10.82 1.97 9.88
CA GLN A 64 -11.80 2.95 10.37
C GLN A 64 -12.71 3.46 9.25
N ALA A 65 -12.14 3.82 8.09
CA ALA A 65 -12.91 4.29 6.95
C ALA A 65 -13.90 3.25 6.45
N TYR A 66 -13.51 1.96 6.39
CA TYR A 66 -14.42 0.89 5.97
C TYR A 66 -15.45 0.53 7.03
N GLU A 67 -15.13 0.67 8.32
CA GLU A 67 -16.13 0.53 9.38
C GLU A 67 -17.21 1.60 9.25
N LEU A 68 -16.82 2.86 9.05
CA LEU A 68 -17.77 3.94 8.83
C LEU A 68 -18.57 3.72 7.53
N ALA A 69 -17.91 3.34 6.44
CA ALA A 69 -18.59 3.09 5.16
C ALA A 69 -19.61 1.95 5.23
N GLU A 70 -19.37 0.93 6.07
CA GLU A 70 -20.32 -0.16 6.32
C GLU A 70 -21.61 0.34 6.99
N GLU A 71 -21.52 1.31 7.91
CA GLU A 71 -22.68 1.92 8.58
C GLU A 71 -23.55 2.75 7.64
N TYR A 72 -22.96 3.33 6.59
CA TYR A 72 -23.65 4.22 5.64
C TYR A 72 -24.03 3.56 4.30
N ALA A 73 -23.59 2.32 4.05
CA ALA A 73 -24.03 1.60 2.86
C ALA A 73 -25.48 1.14 3.06
N ASP A 74 -26.35 1.44 2.10
CA ASP A 74 -27.76 1.01 2.16
C ASP A 74 -27.99 -0.32 1.43
N ASP A 75 -27.13 -0.64 0.46
CA ASP A 75 -27.18 -1.86 -0.34
C ASP A 75 -26.37 -3.00 0.30
N GLU A 76 -26.95 -4.21 0.35
CA GLU A 76 -26.33 -5.36 1.00
C GLU A 76 -25.13 -5.93 0.23
N GLU A 77 -25.11 -5.82 -1.11
CA GLU A 77 -23.95 -6.22 -1.91
C GLU A 77 -22.77 -5.27 -1.66
N ASP A 78 -23.04 -3.97 -1.61
CA ASP A 78 -22.04 -2.94 -1.27
C ASP A 78 -21.51 -3.13 0.16
N LYS A 79 -22.39 -3.38 1.14
CA LYS A 79 -21.98 -3.73 2.52
C LYS A 79 -21.07 -4.94 2.54
N GLU A 80 -21.42 -6.02 1.85
CA GLU A 80 -20.61 -7.24 1.82
C GLU A 80 -19.23 -6.96 1.22
N ALA A 81 -19.15 -6.14 0.16
CA ALA A 81 -17.90 -5.72 -0.46
C ALA A 81 -17.03 -4.89 0.51
N ILE A 82 -17.62 -3.93 1.22
CA ILE A 82 -16.93 -3.09 2.21
C ILE A 82 -16.42 -3.95 3.38
N VAL A 83 -17.24 -4.86 3.91
CA VAL A 83 -16.85 -5.82 4.95
C VAL A 83 -15.66 -6.68 4.49
N LYS A 84 -15.66 -7.15 3.24
CA LYS A 84 -14.54 -7.90 2.67
C LYS A 84 -13.26 -7.04 2.62
N LEU A 85 -13.36 -5.77 2.25
CA LEU A 85 -12.21 -4.83 2.26
C LEU A 85 -11.68 -4.63 3.68
N ARG A 86 -12.55 -4.36 4.66
CA ARG A 86 -12.20 -4.20 6.08
C ARG A 86 -11.48 -5.44 6.61
N LYS A 87 -12.01 -6.64 6.35
CA LYS A 87 -11.38 -7.92 6.76
C LYS A 87 -9.99 -8.10 6.17
N ARG A 88 -9.77 -7.73 4.90
CA ARG A 88 -8.45 -7.81 4.25
C ARG A 88 -7.45 -6.85 4.90
N VAL A 89 -7.85 -5.62 5.18
CA VAL A 89 -7.01 -4.62 5.86
C VAL A 89 -6.62 -5.10 7.26
N LEU A 90 -7.59 -5.55 8.06
CA LEU A 90 -7.34 -6.07 9.41
C LEU A 90 -6.41 -7.29 9.39
N LYS A 91 -6.56 -8.17 8.40
CA LYS A 91 -5.63 -9.30 8.21
C LYS A 91 -4.21 -8.82 7.90
N ARG A 92 -4.06 -7.84 7.00
CA ARG A 92 -2.73 -7.31 6.66
C ARG A 92 -2.09 -6.59 7.85
N LEU A 93 -2.86 -5.83 8.62
CA LEU A 93 -2.40 -5.15 9.83
C LEU A 93 -1.84 -6.15 10.86
N ARG A 94 -2.54 -7.26 11.11
CA ARG A 94 -2.05 -8.32 12.02
C ARG A 94 -0.75 -8.96 11.52
N ASN A 95 -0.63 -9.15 10.21
CA ASN A 95 0.54 -9.81 9.62
C ASN A 95 1.76 -8.89 9.50
N GLN A 96 1.60 -7.59 9.75
CA GLN A 96 2.67 -6.61 9.55
C GLN A 96 3.83 -6.79 10.52
N ASP A 97 3.54 -7.17 11.76
CA ASP A 97 4.57 -7.48 12.75
C ASP A 97 5.42 -8.69 12.34
N GLU A 98 4.78 -9.72 11.77
CA GLU A 98 5.47 -10.91 11.27
C GLU A 98 6.39 -10.56 10.10
N LEU A 99 5.92 -9.74 9.16
CA LEU A 99 6.70 -9.27 8.02
C LEU A 99 7.93 -8.47 8.47
N ILE A 100 7.75 -7.53 9.40
CA ILE A 100 8.84 -6.71 9.93
C ILE A 100 9.87 -7.60 10.65
N ARG A 101 9.42 -8.54 11.50
CA ARG A 101 10.31 -9.47 12.20
C ARG A 101 11.11 -10.35 11.23
N ALA A 102 10.46 -10.91 10.22
CA ALA A 102 11.12 -11.72 9.21
C ALA A 102 12.17 -10.93 8.42
N PHE A 103 11.86 -9.69 8.04
CA PHE A 103 12.80 -8.81 7.33
C PHE A 103 14.03 -8.45 8.18
N VAL A 104 13.81 -8.07 9.45
CA VAL A 104 14.91 -7.75 10.38
C VAL A 104 15.79 -8.97 10.63
N TYR A 105 15.19 -10.15 10.84
CA TYR A 105 15.92 -11.40 11.03
C TYR A 105 16.78 -11.75 9.81
N LYS A 106 16.20 -11.71 8.61
CA LYS A 106 16.91 -12.04 7.36
C LYS A 106 18.05 -11.07 7.09
N SER A 107 17.83 -9.78 7.32
CA SER A 107 18.86 -8.75 7.19
C SER A 107 20.04 -9.04 8.12
N ARG A 108 19.78 -9.30 9.41
CA ARG A 108 20.82 -9.63 10.40
C ARG A 108 21.60 -10.90 10.06
N SER A 109 20.92 -11.94 9.56
CA SER A 109 21.55 -13.20 9.15
C SER A 109 22.53 -12.98 7.98
N LEU A 110 22.12 -12.21 6.96
CA LEU A 110 22.98 -11.88 5.82
C LEU A 110 24.23 -11.10 6.24
N PHE A 111 24.10 -10.15 7.17
CA PHE A 111 25.25 -9.44 7.74
C PHE A 111 26.23 -10.37 8.47
N HIS A 112 25.73 -11.36 9.24
CA HIS A 112 26.60 -12.33 9.91
C HIS A 112 27.35 -13.21 8.91
N VAL A 113 26.67 -13.71 7.87
CA VAL A 113 27.30 -14.53 6.82
C VAL A 113 28.35 -13.73 6.05
N ALA A 114 28.06 -12.47 5.70
CA ALA A 114 29.01 -11.59 5.02
C ALA A 114 30.25 -11.29 5.88
N LYS A 115 30.06 -11.09 7.20
CA LYS A 115 31.17 -10.85 8.14
C LYS A 115 32.07 -12.08 8.29
N ILE A 116 31.51 -13.28 8.40
CA ILE A 116 32.28 -14.54 8.44
C ILE A 116 33.07 -14.73 7.13
N ARG A 117 32.47 -14.40 5.98
CA ARG A 117 33.12 -14.55 4.67
C ARG A 117 34.29 -13.56 4.48
N ASN A 118 34.18 -12.33 4.98
CA ASN A 118 35.24 -11.33 4.92
C ASN A 118 36.34 -11.50 5.98
N MET A 119 36.11 -12.30 7.04
CA MET A 119 37.13 -12.63 8.05
C MET A 119 37.97 -13.86 7.68
N ASN A 120 37.64 -14.54 6.57
CA ASN A 120 38.36 -15.72 6.05
C ASN A 120 39.16 -15.43 4.76
N LEU A 121 39.40 -14.15 4.45
CA LEU A 121 40.29 -13.65 3.39
C LEU A 121 41.39 -12.81 4.06
#